data_AF-A0A0C6P528-F1
#
_entry.id   AF-A0A0C6P528-F1
#
_cell.length_a   1.000
_cell.length_b   1.000
_cell.length_c   1.000
_cell.angle_alpha   90.00
_cell.angle_beta   90.00
_cell.angle_gamma   90.00
#
_symmetry.space_group_name_H-M   'P 1'
#
loop_
_entity.id
_entity.type
_entity.pdbx_description
1 polymer ?
#
loop_
_entity_poly.entity_id
_entity_poly.type
_entity_poly.pdbx_seq_one_letter_code
_entity_poly.pdbx_strand_id
1 'polypeptide(L)'
;MRKDMLSDQSGWRDAVGETAHVFCATMQLRTPLRILLRHGEECPPGVEPPAIADEAWHGIWVPVIEGMALWGQMASEIGYIPADGGSFLHFLIAAREAIEQSAAADIKAAQLAVVLDDPRWREFVEQLGGATAIARRLLRP
;
A
#
# COMPACT_ATOMS: atom_id res chain seq x y z
N MET A 1 21.76 22.04 13.80
CA MET A 1 22.05 21.07 14.88
C MET A 1 20.81 21.08 15.78
N ARG A 2 19.94 20.07 15.84
CA ARG A 2 20.17 18.62 15.88
C ARG A 2 19.29 17.88 14.84
N LYS A 3 19.96 17.26 13.86
CA LYS A 3 19.59 15.91 13.38
C LYS A 3 19.69 14.97 14.60
N ASP A 4 19.16 13.75 14.54
CA ASP A 4 19.28 12.71 15.59
C ASP A 4 18.01 12.55 16.47
N MET A 5 16.82 12.66 15.87
CA MET A 5 15.57 12.16 16.48
C MET A 5 14.78 11.27 15.50
N LEU A 6 15.52 10.54 14.68
CA LEU A 6 15.03 9.46 13.82
C LEU A 6 16.15 8.43 13.85
N SER A 7 15.98 7.35 14.61
CA SER A 7 16.72 6.05 14.55
C SER A 7 16.93 5.44 15.94
N ASP A 8 15.97 5.54 16.86
CA ASP A 8 15.95 4.61 17.98
C ASP A 8 14.73 3.68 17.85
N GLN A 9 14.93 2.60 17.10
CA GLN A 9 14.01 1.47 17.05
C GLN A 9 14.36 0.40 18.12
N SER A 10 15.29 0.69 19.05
CA SER A 10 15.77 -0.31 20.02
C SER A 10 14.72 -0.68 21.08
N GLY A 11 13.75 0.19 21.34
CA GLY A 11 12.66 -0.06 22.28
C GLY A 11 11.67 -1.16 21.88
N TRP A 12 11.76 -1.70 20.66
CA TRP A 12 10.90 -2.80 20.18
C TRP A 12 11.50 -4.18 20.44
N ARG A 13 12.80 -4.29 20.72
CA ARG A 13 13.50 -5.60 20.78
C ARG A 13 12.96 -6.53 21.86
N ASP A 14 12.39 -5.99 22.94
CA ASP A 14 11.92 -6.80 24.06
C ASP A 14 10.48 -7.33 23.87
N ALA A 15 9.76 -6.86 22.84
CA ALA A 15 8.41 -7.34 22.48
C ALA A 15 8.37 -8.18 21.18
N VAL A 16 9.46 -8.16 20.39
CA VAL A 16 9.53 -8.72 19.02
C VAL A 16 9.78 -10.25 18.99
N GLY A 17 9.90 -10.90 20.15
CA GLY A 17 10.18 -12.35 20.22
C GLY A 17 8.97 -13.29 20.10
N GLU A 18 7.75 -12.84 20.45
CA GLU A 18 6.65 -13.77 20.77
C GLU A 18 5.37 -13.57 19.94
N THR A 19 5.28 -12.51 19.14
CA THR A 19 4.04 -12.18 18.40
C THR A 19 4.25 -12.26 16.89
N ALA A 20 3.31 -12.86 16.17
CA ALA A 20 3.30 -12.87 14.70
C ALA A 20 3.08 -11.44 14.18
N HIS A 21 3.50 -11.12 12.96
CA HIS A 21 3.28 -9.82 12.35
C HIS A 21 2.63 -9.96 10.97
N VAL A 22 1.90 -8.95 10.54
CA VAL A 22 1.35 -8.84 9.18
C VAL A 22 1.84 -7.55 8.54
N PHE A 23 2.23 -7.61 7.26
CA PHE A 23 2.63 -6.44 6.52
C PHE A 23 1.41 -5.62 6.06
N CYS A 24 1.35 -4.37 6.50
CA CYS A 24 0.31 -3.41 6.13
C CYS A 24 0.88 -2.37 5.16
N ALA A 25 0.50 -2.47 3.88
CA ALA A 25 0.88 -1.48 2.87
C ALA A 25 0.04 -0.21 3.04
N THR A 26 0.63 0.95 2.81
CA THR A 26 -0.11 2.21 2.80
C THR A 26 -0.99 2.27 1.54
N MET A 27 -2.29 2.44 1.70
CA MET A 27 -3.28 2.38 0.60
C MET A 27 -3.44 3.74 -0.09
N GLN A 28 -2.49 4.06 -0.97
CA GLN A 28 -2.41 5.31 -1.72
C GLN A 28 -2.03 5.04 -3.18
N LEU A 29 -2.44 5.92 -4.10
CA LEU A 29 -2.08 5.82 -5.53
C LEU A 29 -0.57 5.83 -5.79
N ARG A 30 0.20 6.49 -4.92
CA ARG A 30 1.66 6.58 -5.06
C ARG A 30 2.40 5.32 -4.59
N THR A 31 1.74 4.45 -3.83
CA THR A 31 2.37 3.25 -3.29
C THR A 31 2.80 2.32 -4.43
N PRO A 32 4.07 1.91 -4.51
CA PRO A 32 4.57 1.05 -5.59
C PRO A 32 3.85 -0.29 -5.64
N LEU A 33 3.69 -0.86 -6.85
CA LEU A 33 3.06 -2.15 -7.05
C LEU A 33 3.68 -3.25 -6.17
N ARG A 34 5.01 -3.32 -6.16
CA ARG A 34 5.77 -4.31 -5.37
C ARG A 34 5.49 -4.25 -3.87
N ILE A 35 5.01 -3.12 -3.35
CA ILE A 35 4.62 -2.95 -1.95
C ILE A 35 3.17 -3.41 -1.76
N LEU A 36 2.27 -2.98 -2.65
CA LEU A 36 0.84 -3.35 -2.62
C LEU A 36 0.66 -4.87 -2.66
N LEU A 37 1.43 -5.56 -3.50
CA LEU A 37 1.40 -7.02 -3.65
C LEU A 37 1.85 -7.78 -2.39
N ARG A 38 2.51 -7.12 -1.44
CA ARG A 38 3.00 -7.70 -0.19
C ARG A 38 2.04 -7.49 0.98
N HIS A 39 0.95 -6.73 0.77
CA HIS A 39 -0.04 -6.52 1.83
C HIS A 39 -0.63 -7.84 2.31
N GLY A 40 -0.75 -8.00 3.63
CA GLY A 40 -1.27 -9.22 4.23
C GLY A 40 -0.24 -10.32 4.39
N GLU A 41 1.02 -10.13 3.96
CA GLU A 41 2.05 -11.12 4.23
C GLU A 41 2.30 -11.28 5.73
N GLU A 42 2.41 -12.52 6.18
CA GLU A 42 2.63 -12.87 7.57
C GLU A 42 4.11 -13.15 7.84
N CYS A 43 4.61 -12.64 8.96
CA CYS A 43 5.90 -12.99 9.52
C CYS A 43 5.67 -13.72 10.85
N PRO A 44 6.16 -14.97 11.01
CA PRO A 44 5.94 -15.74 12.22
C PRO A 44 6.67 -15.10 13.43
N PRO A 45 6.23 -15.44 14.66
CA PRO A 45 6.90 -15.02 15.89
C PRO A 45 8.38 -15.43 15.91
N GLY A 46 9.22 -14.59 16.51
CA GLY A 46 10.65 -14.87 16.68
C GLY A 46 11.48 -14.80 15.38
N VAL A 47 10.86 -14.43 14.26
CA VAL A 47 11.54 -14.16 12.99
C VAL A 47 11.57 -12.65 12.75
N GLU A 48 12.74 -12.13 12.39
CA GLU A 48 12.88 -10.71 12.03
C GLU A 48 12.12 -10.45 10.71
N PRO A 49 11.19 -9.48 10.69
CA PRO A 49 10.42 -9.19 9.48
C PRO A 49 11.33 -8.72 8.32
N PRO A 50 11.13 -9.22 7.09
CA PRO A 50 11.96 -8.82 5.97
C PRO A 50 11.75 -7.34 5.60
N ALA A 51 12.81 -6.73 5.06
CA ALA A 51 12.77 -5.37 4.53
C ALA A 51 11.98 -5.32 3.22
N ILE A 52 10.71 -4.92 3.28
CA ILE A 52 9.82 -4.75 2.13
C ILE A 52 9.82 -3.29 1.64
N ALA A 53 9.72 -2.35 2.57
CA ALA A 53 9.54 -0.92 2.32
C ALA A 53 10.89 -0.19 2.23
N ASP A 54 11.15 0.48 1.11
CA ASP A 54 12.36 1.32 0.97
C ASP A 54 12.24 2.65 1.74
N GLU A 55 10.99 3.09 1.96
CA GLU A 55 10.64 4.34 2.61
C GLU A 55 9.60 4.06 3.69
N ALA A 56 9.71 4.74 4.83
CA ALA A 56 8.86 4.48 6.00
C ALA A 56 7.36 4.68 5.73
N TRP A 57 6.99 5.45 4.70
CA TRP A 57 5.59 5.68 4.35
C TRP A 57 4.99 4.56 3.48
N HIS A 58 5.79 3.65 2.91
CA HIS A 58 5.29 2.58 2.03
C HIS A 58 4.41 1.56 2.78
N GLY A 59 4.73 1.25 4.03
CA GLY A 59 4.02 0.27 4.83
C GLY A 59 4.80 -0.09 6.09
N ILE A 60 4.18 -0.91 6.94
CA ILE A 60 4.72 -1.29 8.24
C ILE A 60 4.32 -2.72 8.59
N TRP A 61 5.18 -3.41 9.34
CA TRP A 61 4.84 -4.66 9.99
C TRP A 61 4.06 -4.38 11.27
N VAL A 62 2.85 -4.92 11.37
CA VAL A 62 1.95 -4.73 12.51
C VAL A 62 1.85 -6.04 13.30
N PRO A 63 2.00 -6.04 14.64
CA PRO A 63 1.85 -7.26 15.44
C PRO A 63 0.41 -7.78 15.37
N VAL A 64 0.26 -9.09 15.21
CA VAL A 64 -1.01 -9.82 15.25
C VAL A 64 -1.27 -10.26 16.68
N ILE A 65 -2.26 -9.65 17.31
CA ILE A 65 -2.66 -10.01 18.68
C ILE A 65 -3.81 -11.01 18.58
N GLU A 66 -3.67 -12.20 19.19
CA GLU A 66 -4.74 -13.20 19.26
C GLU A 66 -6.04 -12.58 19.82
N GLY A 67 -7.17 -12.84 19.15
CA GLY A 67 -8.47 -12.25 19.49
C GLY A 67 -8.68 -10.81 18.98
N MET A 68 -7.62 -10.16 18.51
CA MET A 68 -7.63 -8.85 17.84
C MET A 68 -7.42 -9.05 16.33
N ALA A 69 -8.18 -9.98 15.76
CA ALA A 69 -8.14 -10.19 14.31
C ALA A 69 -8.52 -8.87 13.60
N LEU A 70 -7.89 -8.65 12.45
CA LEU A 70 -7.98 -7.49 11.56
C LEU A 70 -9.39 -7.24 10.99
N TRP A 71 -10.47 -7.52 11.73
CA TRP A 71 -11.87 -7.20 11.44
C TRP A 71 -12.18 -5.70 11.51
N GLY A 72 -11.16 -4.86 11.41
CA GLY A 72 -11.27 -3.43 11.55
C GLY A 72 -11.43 -2.76 10.20
N GLN A 73 -10.91 -1.54 10.15
CA GLN A 73 -10.70 -0.81 8.93
C GLN A 73 -9.28 -0.26 8.95
N MET A 74 -8.76 0.06 7.78
CA MET A 74 -7.51 0.79 7.64
C MET A 74 -7.75 2.14 6.96
N ALA A 75 -6.92 3.11 7.30
CA ALA A 75 -6.93 4.39 6.62
C ALA A 75 -6.36 4.22 5.20
N SER A 76 -7.03 4.84 4.25
CA SER A 76 -6.61 4.92 2.85
C SER A 76 -6.80 6.34 2.33
N GLU A 77 -6.37 6.56 1.10
CA GLU A 77 -6.57 7.83 0.42
C GLU A 77 -8.04 8.20 0.19
N ILE A 78 -8.94 7.21 0.17
CA ILE A 78 -10.40 7.40 -0.02
C ILE A 78 -11.19 7.29 1.30
N GLY A 79 -10.51 7.36 2.44
CA GLY A 79 -11.12 7.15 3.76
C GLY A 79 -10.86 5.73 4.30
N TYR A 80 -11.77 5.23 5.13
CA TYR A 80 -11.61 3.93 5.77
C TYR A 80 -12.08 2.78 4.86
N ILE A 81 -11.23 1.77 4.70
CA ILE A 81 -11.50 0.56 3.89
C ILE A 81 -11.32 -0.70 4.74
N PRO A 82 -11.78 -1.88 4.30
CA PRO A 82 -11.46 -3.15 4.94
C PRO A 82 -9.95 -3.32 5.15
N ALA A 83 -9.55 -3.93 6.28
CA ALA A 83 -8.14 -4.04 6.67
C ALA A 83 -7.32 -5.00 5.79
N ASP A 84 -7.97 -5.83 4.98
CA ASP A 84 -7.35 -6.64 3.91
C ASP A 84 -7.17 -5.84 2.59
N GLY A 85 -7.51 -4.55 2.61
CA GLY A 85 -7.45 -3.65 1.46
C GLY A 85 -8.68 -3.68 0.56
N GLY A 86 -9.51 -4.73 0.64
CA GLY A 86 -10.72 -4.91 -0.15
C GLY A 86 -10.59 -4.59 -1.64
N SER A 87 -11.69 -4.12 -2.25
CA SER A 87 -11.71 -3.72 -3.67
C SER A 87 -10.77 -2.55 -4.00
N PHE A 88 -10.44 -1.71 -3.01
CA PHE A 88 -9.57 -0.56 -3.26
C PHE A 88 -8.12 -0.99 -3.49
N LEU A 89 -7.61 -1.98 -2.76
CA LEU A 89 -6.30 -2.56 -3.03
C LEU A 89 -6.23 -3.14 -4.45
N HIS A 90 -7.26 -3.86 -4.89
CA HIS A 90 -7.30 -4.40 -6.26
C HIS A 90 -7.29 -3.30 -7.32
N PHE A 91 -8.00 -2.20 -7.09
CA PHE A 91 -7.94 -1.02 -7.95
C PHE A 91 -6.54 -0.42 -8.00
N LEU A 92 -5.88 -0.23 -6.84
CA LEU A 92 -4.53 0.31 -6.77
C LEU A 92 -3.54 -0.59 -7.53
N ILE A 93 -3.61 -1.92 -7.33
CA ILE A 93 -2.78 -2.89 -8.04
C ILE A 93 -2.96 -2.74 -9.55
N ALA A 94 -4.21 -2.75 -10.04
CA ALA A 94 -4.48 -2.62 -11.48
C ALA A 94 -3.94 -1.32 -12.07
N ALA A 95 -4.11 -0.20 -11.35
CA ALA A 95 -3.60 1.10 -11.79
C ALA A 95 -2.07 1.15 -11.82
N ARG A 96 -1.39 0.55 -10.83
CA ARG A 96 0.08 0.50 -10.77
C ARG A 96 0.66 -0.47 -11.79
N GLU A 97 0.05 -1.64 -11.99
CA GLU A 97 0.43 -2.60 -13.04
C GLU A 97 0.43 -1.95 -14.43
N ALA A 98 -0.61 -1.18 -14.73
CA ALA A 98 -0.74 -0.47 -16.01
C ALA A 98 0.39 0.53 -16.29
N ILE A 99 1.10 1.03 -15.28
CA ILE A 99 2.15 2.05 -15.45
C ILE A 99 3.56 1.57 -15.11
N GLU A 100 3.71 0.47 -14.37
CA GLU A 100 5.00 -0.08 -13.95
C GLU A 100 5.53 -1.16 -14.90
N GLN A 101 4.67 -1.82 -15.68
CA GLN A 101 5.07 -2.91 -16.58
C GLN A 101 5.66 -2.45 -17.93
N SER A 102 5.47 -1.19 -18.31
CA SER A 102 5.99 -0.63 -19.56
C SER A 102 6.95 0.52 -19.28
N ALA A 103 7.92 0.76 -20.18
CA ALA A 103 8.77 1.95 -20.15
C ALA A 103 8.21 3.09 -21.02
N ALA A 104 7.35 2.77 -21.99
CA ALA A 104 6.85 3.74 -22.98
C ALA A 104 5.64 4.52 -22.46
N ALA A 105 5.73 5.85 -22.46
CA ALA A 105 4.76 6.73 -21.82
C ALA A 105 3.35 6.67 -22.44
N ASP A 106 3.27 6.52 -23.76
CA ASP A 106 2.04 6.34 -24.52
C ASP A 106 1.34 5.02 -24.16
N ILE A 107 2.11 3.93 -24.05
CA ILE A 107 1.59 2.63 -23.62
C ILE A 107 1.03 2.71 -22.20
N LYS A 108 1.75 3.34 -21.25
CA LYS A 108 1.27 3.55 -19.87
C LYS A 108 -0.05 4.32 -19.84
N ALA A 109 -0.14 5.40 -20.61
CA ALA A 109 -1.34 6.22 -20.65
C ALA A 109 -2.54 5.45 -21.20
N ALA A 110 -2.34 4.67 -22.28
CA ALA A 110 -3.38 3.83 -22.85
C ALA A 110 -3.85 2.72 -21.89
N GLN A 111 -2.90 2.01 -21.26
CA GLN A 111 -3.22 0.95 -20.29
C GLN A 111 -3.95 1.50 -19.07
N LEU A 112 -3.48 2.63 -18.53
CA LEU A 112 -4.14 3.27 -17.40
C LEU A 112 -5.54 3.75 -17.79
N ALA A 113 -5.74 4.32 -18.98
CA ALA A 113 -7.06 4.72 -19.45
C ALA A 113 -8.05 3.55 -19.50
N VAL A 114 -7.61 2.37 -19.95
CA VAL A 114 -8.44 1.15 -19.94
C VAL A 114 -8.85 0.77 -18.52
N VAL A 115 -7.92 0.82 -17.56
CA VAL A 115 -8.24 0.56 -16.15
C VAL A 115 -9.25 1.58 -15.61
N LEU A 116 -9.05 2.87 -15.88
CA LEU A 116 -9.90 3.94 -15.33
C LEU A 116 -11.30 4.00 -15.97
N ASP A 117 -11.50 3.40 -17.14
CA ASP A 117 -12.81 3.27 -17.79
C ASP A 117 -13.60 2.05 -17.29
N ASP A 118 -12.96 1.13 -16.58
CA ASP A 118 -13.62 -0.07 -16.05
C ASP A 118 -14.73 0.31 -15.05
N PRO A 119 -16.00 -0.06 -15.30
CA PRO A 119 -17.12 0.29 -14.43
C PRO A 119 -16.96 -0.19 -12.98
N ARG A 120 -16.17 -1.25 -12.74
CA ARG A 120 -15.89 -1.77 -11.39
C ARG A 120 -15.18 -0.74 -10.51
N TRP A 121 -14.42 0.17 -11.12
CA TRP A 121 -13.60 1.16 -10.41
C TRP A 121 -14.20 2.56 -10.37
N ARG A 122 -15.40 2.75 -10.97
CA ARG A 122 -16.02 4.06 -11.12
C ARG A 122 -16.06 4.87 -9.82
N GLU A 123 -16.51 4.27 -8.74
CA GLU A 123 -16.63 4.95 -7.44
C GLU A 123 -15.27 5.44 -6.93
N PHE A 124 -14.23 4.60 -7.00
CA PHE A 124 -12.87 4.99 -6.59
C PHE A 124 -12.30 6.08 -7.50
N VAL A 125 -12.56 5.99 -8.81
CA VAL A 125 -12.15 7.00 -9.78
C VAL A 125 -12.79 8.35 -9.44
N GLU A 126 -14.08 8.37 -9.10
CA GLU A 126 -14.80 9.58 -8.67
C GLU A 126 -14.24 10.15 -7.37
N GLN A 127 -14.05 9.32 -6.33
CA GLN A 127 -13.49 9.72 -5.04
C GLN A 127 -12.08 10.32 -5.15
N LEU A 128 -11.29 9.84 -6.12
CA LEU A 128 -9.93 10.33 -6.37
C LEU A 128 -9.88 11.55 -7.32
N GLY A 129 -11.04 12.14 -7.65
CA GLY A 129 -11.15 13.36 -8.45
C GLY A 129 -11.21 13.14 -9.96
N GLY A 130 -11.53 11.92 -10.41
CA GLY A 130 -11.73 11.55 -11.80
C GLY A 130 -10.46 11.07 -12.52
N ALA A 131 -10.66 10.42 -13.67
CA ALA A 131 -9.59 9.77 -14.42
C ALA A 131 -8.43 10.71 -14.78
N THR A 132 -8.73 11.95 -15.18
CA THR A 132 -7.73 12.97 -15.50
C THR A 132 -6.85 13.33 -14.29
N ALA A 133 -7.42 13.40 -13.09
CA ALA A 133 -6.66 13.70 -11.88
C ALA A 133 -5.71 12.55 -11.52
N ILE A 134 -6.19 11.31 -11.64
CA ILE A 134 -5.40 10.10 -11.38
C ILE A 134 -4.24 10.00 -12.39
N ALA A 135 -4.53 10.11 -13.69
CA ALA A 135 -3.51 10.06 -14.74
C ALA A 135 -2.41 11.12 -14.53
N ARG A 136 -2.79 12.35 -14.16
CA ARG A 136 -1.82 13.42 -13.85
C ARG A 136 -0.89 13.06 -12.67
N ARG A 137 -1.38 12.33 -11.69
CA ARG A 137 -0.61 11.95 -10.50
C ARG A 137 0.30 10.75 -10.75
N LEU A 138 -0.14 9.80 -11.57
CA LEU A 138 0.56 8.54 -11.84
C LEU A 138 1.55 8.62 -13.01
N LEU A 139 1.26 9.44 -14.03
CA LEU A 139 2.06 9.53 -15.25
C LEU A 139 3.06 10.70 -15.23
N ARG A 140 3.13 11.47 -14.14
CA ARG A 140 4.17 12.48 -14.00
C ARG A 140 5.53 11.79 -13.80
N PRO A 141 6.58 12.24 -14.49
CA PRO A 141 7.94 11.76 -14.29
C PRO A 141 8.47 12.10 -12.90
#